data_AF-A0AAE0UGT8-F1
#
_entry.id   AF-A0AAE0UGT8-F1
#
_cell.length_a   1.000
_cell.length_b   1.000
_cell.length_c   1.000
_cell.angle_alpha   90.00
_cell.angle_beta   90.00
_cell.angle_gamma   90.00
#
_symmetry.space_group_name_H-M   'P 1'
#
loop_
_entity.id
_entity.type
_entity.pdbx_description
1 polymer ?
#
loop_
_entity_poly.entity_id
_entity_poly.type
_entity_poly.pdbx_seq_one_letter_code
_entity_poly.pdbx_strand_id
1 'polypeptide(L)'
;MAVVVNPGLDRSVSVTSPINLFIIVIYRPPGPLGNFLDEMDTLLSVFPSDSTPLTVLGDFNLPSDKLHSSGLLALLNSFSLSFNSCPPTHKEGNVLI
;
A
#
# COMPACT_ATOMS: atom_id res chain seq x y z
N MET A 1 13.15 -20.87 -8.12
CA MET A 1 13.72 -21.07 -6.77
C MET A 1 15.16 -21.57 -6.91
N ALA A 2 16.13 -20.78 -6.46
CA ALA A 2 17.54 -21.14 -6.37
C ALA A 2 17.89 -21.39 -4.90
N VAL A 3 18.64 -22.45 -4.64
CA VAL A 3 19.10 -22.80 -3.29
C VAL A 3 20.62 -22.72 -3.29
N VAL A 4 21.18 -21.82 -2.48
CA VAL A 4 22.62 -21.67 -2.30
C VAL A 4 22.98 -22.20 -0.92
N VAL A 5 23.84 -23.19 -0.88
CA VAL A 5 24.41 -23.75 0.36
C VAL A 5 25.73 -23.04 0.62
N ASN A 6 25.84 -22.34 1.75
CA ASN A 6 27.07 -21.64 2.10
C ASN A 6 28.01 -22.60 2.84
N PRO A 7 29.24 -22.85 2.35
CA PRO A 7 30.15 -23.86 2.91
C PRO A 7 30.88 -23.41 4.21
N GLY A 8 30.43 -22.33 4.86
CA GLY A 8 31.03 -21.83 6.11
C GLY A 8 30.72 -22.70 7.33
N LEU A 9 31.37 -22.41 8.46
CA LEU A 9 31.24 -23.11 9.75
C LEU A 9 29.79 -23.15 10.30
N ASP A 10 28.90 -22.34 9.72
CA ASP A 10 27.48 -22.29 10.00
C ASP A 10 26.70 -22.89 8.82
N ARG A 11 25.96 -23.97 9.08
CA ARG A 11 25.15 -24.68 8.05
C ARG A 11 23.92 -23.86 7.68
N SER A 12 24.13 -22.79 6.92
CA SER A 12 23.04 -21.95 6.41
C SER A 12 22.70 -22.30 4.96
N VAL A 13 21.40 -22.32 4.68
CA VAL A 13 20.84 -22.50 3.33
C VAL A 13 20.07 -21.23 2.99
N SER A 14 20.43 -20.58 1.89
CA SER A 14 19.71 -19.43 1.35
C SER A 14 18.82 -19.88 0.20
N VAL A 15 17.52 -19.59 0.29
CA VAL A 15 16.54 -19.85 -0.78
C VAL A 15 16.13 -18.51 -1.39
N THR A 16 16.36 -18.36 -2.69
CA THR A 16 15.97 -17.16 -3.44
C THR A 16 14.95 -17.56 -4.51
N SER A 17 13.83 -16.86 -4.60
CA SER A 17 12.86 -17.04 -5.67
C SER A 17 12.49 -15.68 -6.25
N PRO A 18 12.32 -15.56 -7.58
CA PRO A 18 11.65 -14.40 -8.14
C PRO A 18 10.25 -14.30 -7.53
N ILE A 19 9.86 -13.07 -7.19
CA ILE A 19 8.51 -12.72 -6.76
C ILE A 19 7.93 -11.73 -7.77
N ASN A 20 6.65 -11.88 -8.08
CA ASN A 20 5.89 -10.83 -8.73
C ASN A 20 5.29 -9.92 -7.65
N LEU A 21 5.20 -8.63 -7.94
CA LEU A 21 4.68 -7.62 -7.03
C LEU A 21 3.98 -6.54 -7.86
N PHE A 22 2.79 -6.14 -7.44
CA PHE A 22 2.13 -4.95 -7.97
C PHE A 22 2.42 -3.75 -7.06
N ILE A 23 2.86 -2.64 -7.66
CA ILE A 23 3.06 -1.37 -6.95
C ILE A 23 2.26 -0.31 -7.69
N ILE A 24 1.37 0.37 -6.96
CA ILE A 24 0.61 1.51 -7.46
C ILE A 24 1.07 2.75 -6.71
N VAL A 25 1.30 3.85 -7.43
CA VAL A 25 1.61 5.16 -6.85
C VAL A 25 0.46 6.11 -7.17
N ILE A 26 -0.21 6.63 -6.15
CA ILE A 26 -1.39 7.49 -6.26
C ILE A 26 -1.05 8.88 -5.69
N TYR A 27 -1.38 9.92 -6.44
CA TYR A 27 -1.43 11.28 -5.91
C TYR A 27 -2.87 11.77 -5.97
N ARG A 28 -3.45 12.07 -4.81
CA ARG A 28 -4.76 12.71 -4.72
C ARG A 28 -4.56 14.18 -4.32
N PRO A 29 -4.97 15.15 -5.15
CA PRO A 29 -4.77 16.56 -4.85
C PRO A 29 -5.60 17.01 -3.63
N PRO A 30 -5.19 18.07 -2.91
CA PRO A 30 -5.96 18.61 -1.79
C PRO A 30 -7.34 19.12 -2.25
N GLY A 31 -8.33 19.08 -1.35
CA GLY A 31 -9.69 19.57 -1.62
C GLY A 31 -10.79 18.63 -1.12
N PRO A 32 -12.01 18.70 -1.67
CA PRO A 32 -13.10 17.75 -1.40
C PRO A 32 -12.77 16.34 -1.91
N LEU A 33 -13.26 15.30 -1.21
CA LEU A 33 -13.00 13.90 -1.59
C LEU A 33 -13.50 13.57 -3.00
N GLY A 34 -14.62 14.17 -3.41
CA GLY A 34 -15.20 13.95 -4.74
C GLY A 34 -15.49 12.46 -4.99
N ASN A 35 -15.14 11.99 -6.20
CA ASN A 35 -15.32 10.60 -6.62
C ASN A 35 -14.08 9.74 -6.35
N PHE A 36 -13.13 10.22 -5.53
CA PHE A 36 -11.84 9.56 -5.35
C PHE A 36 -11.97 8.10 -4.88
N LEU A 37 -12.91 7.79 -3.98
CA LEU A 37 -13.12 6.42 -3.51
C LEU A 37 -13.64 5.51 -4.62
N ASP A 38 -14.56 6.00 -5.46
CA ASP A 38 -15.14 5.21 -6.55
C ASP A 38 -14.09 4.93 -7.64
N GLU A 39 -13.25 5.92 -7.93
CA GLU A 39 -12.11 5.76 -8.84
C GLU A 39 -11.07 4.79 -8.27
N MET A 40 -10.82 4.85 -6.96
CA MET A 40 -9.89 3.92 -6.31
C MET A 40 -10.45 2.49 -6.23
N ASP A 41 -11.74 2.32 -5.98
CA ASP A 41 -12.42 1.02 -6.03
C ASP A 41 -12.32 0.40 -7.43
N THR A 42 -12.60 1.20 -8.46
CA THR A 42 -12.46 0.79 -9.86
C THR A 42 -11.02 0.39 -10.18
N LEU A 43 -10.04 1.17 -9.72
CA LEU A 43 -8.62 0.88 -9.92
C LEU A 43 -8.20 -0.41 -9.22
N LEU A 44 -8.56 -0.61 -7.96
CA LEU A 44 -8.18 -1.81 -7.20
C LEU A 44 -8.85 -3.08 -7.76
N SER A 45 -10.04 -2.94 -8.34
CA SER A 45 -10.79 -4.04 -8.96
C SER A 45 -10.13 -4.65 -10.21
N VAL A 46 -9.18 -3.94 -10.85
CA VAL A 46 -8.47 -4.48 -12.02
C VAL A 46 -7.35 -5.45 -11.65
N PHE A 47 -6.93 -5.46 -10.37
CA PHE A 47 -5.85 -6.32 -9.91
C PHE A 47 -6.38 -7.73 -9.63
N PRO A 48 -5.65 -8.77 -10.06
CA PRO A 48 -6.06 -10.14 -9.80
C PRO A 48 -6.08 -10.39 -8.29
N SER A 49 -7.07 -11.14 -7.83
CA SER A 49 -7.14 -11.64 -6.45
C SER A 49 -6.22 -12.85 -6.23
N ASP A 50 -5.14 -12.96 -7.01
CA ASP A 50 -4.16 -14.03 -6.85
C ASP A 50 -3.29 -13.76 -5.61
N SER A 51 -2.38 -14.66 -5.29
CA SER A 51 -1.46 -14.45 -4.17
C SER A 51 -0.34 -13.45 -4.49
N THR A 52 -0.43 -12.68 -5.58
CA THR A 52 0.56 -11.66 -5.92
C THR A 52 0.38 -10.47 -4.98
N PRO A 53 1.39 -10.09 -4.19
CA PRO A 53 1.24 -8.97 -3.28
C PRO A 53 0.96 -7.66 -4.05
N LEU A 54 0.10 -6.83 -3.46
CA LEU A 54 -0.23 -5.49 -3.95
C LEU A 54 0.17 -4.44 -2.91
N THR A 55 0.97 -3.47 -3.31
CA THR A 55 1.38 -2.33 -2.48
C THR A 55 0.85 -1.05 -3.11
N VAL A 56 0.03 -0.31 -2.35
CA VAL A 56 -0.43 1.04 -2.72
C VAL A 56 0.41 2.05 -1.95
N LEU A 57 1.05 2.94 -2.69
CA LEU A 57 1.82 4.07 -2.17
C LEU A 57 1.14 5.35 -2.63
N GLY A 58 1.16 6.42 -1.83
CA GLY A 58 0.62 7.67 -2.29
C GLY A 58 0.64 8.79 -1.28
N ASP A 59 0.29 9.97 -1.77
CA ASP A 59 -0.10 11.14 -0.97
C ASP A 59 -1.59 11.38 -1.21
N PHE A 60 -2.40 11.14 -0.18
CA PHE A 60 -3.84 11.26 -0.29
C PHE A 60 -4.33 12.67 0.04
N ASN A 61 -3.47 13.56 0.56
CA ASN A 61 -3.86 14.87 1.06
C ASN A 61 -5.12 14.80 1.96
N LEU A 62 -5.23 13.74 2.77
CA LEU A 62 -6.34 13.57 3.71
C LEU A 62 -5.91 14.04 5.10
N PRO A 63 -6.76 14.79 5.82
CA PRO A 63 -6.50 15.08 7.23
C PRO A 63 -6.41 13.77 8.02
N SER A 64 -5.37 13.61 8.83
CA SER A 64 -5.14 12.36 9.56
C SER A 64 -6.30 12.00 10.52
N ASP A 65 -7.00 13.01 11.04
CA ASP A 65 -8.21 12.87 11.86
C ASP A 65 -9.43 12.39 11.05
N LYS A 66 -9.40 12.54 9.72
CA LYS A 66 -10.48 12.12 8.81
C LYS A 66 -10.22 10.80 8.10
N LEU A 67 -9.12 10.12 8.39
CA LEU A 67 -8.80 8.84 7.74
C LEU A 67 -9.92 7.81 7.90
N HIS A 68 -10.42 7.64 9.13
CA HIS A 68 -11.52 6.72 9.42
C HIS A 68 -12.87 7.18 8.85
N SER A 69 -13.17 8.48 8.92
CA SER A 69 -14.44 9.03 8.43
C SER A 69 -14.50 9.18 6.91
N SER A 70 -13.35 9.19 6.23
CA SER A 70 -13.26 9.27 4.77
C SER A 70 -13.72 8.00 4.04
N GLY A 71 -13.87 6.86 4.73
CA GLY A 71 -14.16 5.57 4.08
C GLY A 71 -12.96 4.91 3.39
N LEU A 72 -11.81 5.60 3.28
CA LEU A 72 -10.60 5.09 2.63
C LEU A 72 -10.12 3.77 3.27
N LEU A 73 -10.05 3.69 4.60
CA LEU A 73 -9.64 2.46 5.29
C LEU A 73 -10.62 1.32 5.08
N ALA A 74 -11.92 1.61 5.03
CA ALA A 74 -12.94 0.59 4.78
C ALA A 74 -12.78 0.01 3.37
N LEU A 75 -12.52 0.88 2.39
CA LEU A 75 -12.24 0.48 1.00
C LEU A 75 -10.94 -0.33 0.91
N LEU A 76 -9.84 0.10 1.52
CA LEU A 76 -8.60 -0.68 1.53
C LEU A 76 -8.81 -2.07 2.14
N ASN A 77 -9.55 -2.14 3.26
CA ASN A 77 -9.87 -3.40 3.91
C ASN A 77 -10.73 -4.34 3.05
N SER A 78 -11.62 -3.84 2.19
CA SER A 78 -12.40 -4.70 1.29
C SER A 78 -11.54 -5.43 0.25
N PHE A 79 -10.36 -4.89 -0.05
CA PHE A 79 -9.35 -5.52 -0.90
C PHE A 79 -8.27 -6.27 -0.11
N SER A 80 -8.50 -6.54 1.19
CA SER A 80 -7.51 -7.16 2.10
C SER A 80 -6.19 -6.39 2.22
N LEU A 81 -6.21 -5.08 1.96
CA LEU A 81 -5.05 -4.21 2.15
C LEU A 81 -5.02 -3.68 3.58
N SER A 82 -3.85 -3.79 4.21
CA SER A 82 -3.59 -3.16 5.51
C SER A 82 -2.94 -1.79 5.32
N PHE A 83 -3.47 -0.76 5.98
CA PHE A 83 -2.82 0.55 6.03
C PHE A 83 -1.64 0.53 7.01
N ASN A 84 -0.44 0.81 6.52
CA ASN A 84 0.74 1.00 7.36
C ASN A 84 0.90 2.50 7.62
N SER A 85 0.64 2.95 8.84
CA SER A 85 0.82 4.35 9.21
C SER A 85 2.30 4.75 9.11
N CYS A 86 2.60 5.76 8.31
CA CYS A 86 3.87 6.45 8.35
C CYS A 86 3.74 7.71 9.25
N PRO A 87 4.84 8.20 9.85
CA PRO A 87 4.86 9.53 10.45
C PRO A 87 4.37 10.57 9.44
N PRO A 88 3.79 11.71 9.90
CA PRO A 88 3.34 12.78 9.03
C PRO A 88 4.39 13.12 7.98
N THR A 89 4.03 12.99 6.71
CA THR A 89 4.93 13.26 5.57
C THR A 89 4.98 14.75 5.22
N HIS A 90 4.05 15.54 5.75
CA HIS A 90 3.96 16.99 5.61
C HIS A 90 3.61 17.67 6.95
N LYS A 91 4.23 18.81 7.27
CA LYS A 91 3.93 19.65 8.45
C LYS A 91 3.97 21.14 8.08
N GLU A 92 2.88 21.65 7.50
CA GLU A 92 2.55 23.08 7.52
C GLU A 92 1.09 23.28 7.94
N GLY A 93 0.87 23.54 9.23
CA GLY A 93 -0.45 23.84 9.82
C GLY A 93 -1.40 22.65 9.99
N ASN A 94 -1.37 21.65 9.09
CA ASN A 94 -2.19 20.44 9.15
C ASN A 94 -1.33 19.16 9.06
N VAL A 95 -1.77 18.09 9.72
CA VAL A 95 -1.17 16.75 9.62
C VAL A 95 -1.91 15.98 8.54
N LEU A 96 -1.21 15.74 7.43
CA LEU A 96 -1.73 15.03 6.26
C LEU A 96 -1.05 13.67 6.10
N ILE A 97 -1.78 12.78 5.44
CA ILE A 97 -1.40 11.43 5.05
C ILE A 97 -1.82 11.19 3.59
#